data_AF-A0A497L6I9-F1
#
_entry.id   AF-A0A497L6I9-F1
#
_cell.length_a   1.000
_cell.length_b   1.000
_cell.length_c   1.000
_cell.angle_alpha   90.00
_cell.angle_beta   90.00
_cell.angle_gamma   90.00
#
_symmetry.space_group_name_H-M   'P 1'
#
loop_
_entity.id
_entity.type
_entity.pdbx_description
1 polymer ?
#
loop_
_entity_poly.entity_id
_entity_poly.type
_entity_poly.pdbx_seq_one_letter_code
_entity_poly.pdbx_strand_id
1 'polypeptide(L)' 'GSYGPVIRRYNLYLCRHCFREVAKKLGFKKYE' A
#
# COMPACT_ATOMS: atom_id res chain seq x y z
N GLY A 1 14.39 5.41 12.55
CA GLY A 1 13.61 4.82 11.44
C GLY A 1 12.27 5.50 11.39
N SER A 2 11.84 6.01 10.24
CA SER A 2 10.55 6.69 10.15
C SER A 2 9.44 5.64 10.23
N TYR A 3 8.85 5.46 11.42
CA TYR A 3 7.71 4.58 11.69
C TYR A 3 6.42 5.18 11.12
N GLY A 4 6.43 5.53 9.84
CA GLY A 4 5.24 6.01 9.15
C GLY A 4 4.13 4.95 9.13
N PRO A 5 2.89 5.34 8.80
CA PRO A 5 1.77 4.41 8.72
C PRO A 5 2.03 3.35 7.65
N VAL A 6 2.25 2.12 8.11
CA VAL A 6 2.40 0.91 7.28
C VAL A 6 1.04 0.23 7.16
N ILE A 7 0.64 -0.06 5.93
CA ILE A 7 -0.55 -0.85 5.61
C ILE A 7 -0.22 -2.31 5.94
N ARG A 8 -0.70 -2.78 7.09
CA ARG A 8 -0.58 -4.18 7.54
C ARG A 8 -1.71 -5.08 7.04
N ARG A 9 -2.77 -4.48 6.50
CA ARG A 9 -3.93 -5.22 5.98
C ARG A 9 -3.53 -6.01 4.73
N TYR A 10 -4.18 -7.16 4.53
CA TYR A 10 -3.90 -8.06 3.41
C TYR A 10 -2.44 -8.55 3.35
N ASN A 11 -1.75 -8.58 4.50
CA ASN A 11 -0.36 -9.01 4.64
C ASN A 11 0.63 -8.21 3.75
N LEU A 12 0.27 -6.97 3.38
CA LEU A 12 1.07 -6.15 2.48
C LEU A 12 2.31 -5.56 3.18
N TYR A 13 2.23 -5.20 4.46
CA TYR A 13 3.33 -4.58 5.24
C TYR A 13 4.07 -3.45 4.50
N LEU A 14 3.35 -2.66 3.69
CA LEU A 14 3.92 -1.61 2.86
C LEU A 14 3.57 -0.22 3.36
N CYS A 15 4.49 0.72 3.18
CA CYS A 15 4.24 2.13 3.45
C CYS A 15 3.20 2.71 2.47
N ARG A 16 2.49 3.78 2.85
CA ARG A 16 1.48 4.42 1.97
C ARG A 16 2.00 4.80 0.57
N HIS A 17 3.27 5.23 0.48
CA HIS A 17 3.89 5.63 -0.79
C HIS A 17 4.18 4.41 -1.64
N CYS A 18 4.80 3.40 -1.01
CA CYS A 18 5.10 2.10 -1.57
C CYS A 18 3.83 1.43 -2.13
N PHE A 19 2.73 1.50 -1.38
CA PHE A 19 1.45 0.94 -1.78
C PHE A 19 0.90 1.55 -3.07
N ARG A 20 1.08 2.84 -3.34
CA ARG A 20 0.59 3.46 -4.60
C ARG A 20 1.27 2.89 -5.85
N GLU A 21 2.54 2.54 -5.73
CA GLU A 21 3.31 1.97 -6.85
C GLU A 21 2.90 0.53 -7.12
N VAL A 22 2.74 -0.28 -6.06
CA VAL A 22 2.33 -1.67 -6.20
C VAL A 22 0.83 -1.85 -6.41
N ALA A 23 -0.01 -0.91 -5.98
CA ALA A 23 -1.47 -1.00 -6.07
C ALA A 23 -1.93 -1.23 -7.51
N LYS A 24 -1.34 -0.51 -8.47
CA LYS A 24 -1.62 -0.71 -9.91
C LYS A 24 -1.23 -2.11 -10.38
N LYS A 25 -0.09 -2.65 -9.93
CA LYS A 25 0.39 -4.00 -10.30
C LYS A 25 -0.43 -5.12 -9.65
N LEU A 26 -0.88 -4.89 -8.41
CA LEU A 26 -1.72 -5.79 -7.64
C LEU A 26 -3.18 -5.79 -8.12
N GLY A 27 -3.55 -4.92 -9.06
CA GLY A 27 -4.91 -4.83 -9.59
C GLY A 27 -5.89 -4.05 -8.72
N PHE A 28 -5.40 -3.32 -7.71
CA PHE A 28 -6.25 -2.40 -6.96
C PHE A 28 -6.68 -1.25 -7.87
N LYS A 29 -7.98 -1.16 -8.14
CA LYS A 29 -8.60 -0.03 -8.81
C LYS A 29 -9.27 0.84 -7.76
N LYS A 30 -9.08 2.16 -7.87
CA LYS A 30 -9.86 3.13 -7.10
C LYS A 30 -11.25 3.15 -7.72
N TYR A 31 -12.20 2.48 -7.09
CA TYR A 31 -13.60 2.76 -7.29
C TYR A 31 -13.94 3.92 -6.35
N GLU A 32 -14.63 4.93 -6.89
CA GLU A 32 -15.00 6.15 -6.15
C GLU A 32 -15.80 5.82 -4.88
#